data_AF-A0A7C3I9E2-F1
#
_entry.id   AF-A0A7C3I9E2-F1
#
_cell.length_a   1.000
_cell.length_b   1.000
_cell.length_c   1.000
_cell.angle_alpha   90.00
_cell.angle_beta   90.00
_cell.angle_gamma   90.00
#
_symmetry.space_group_name_H-M   'P 1'
#
loop_
_entity.id
_entity.type
_entity.pdbx_description
1 polymer ?
#
loop_
_entity_poly.entity_id
_entity_poly.type
_entity_poly.pdbx_seq_one_letter_code
_entity_poly.pdbx_strand_id
1 'polypeptide(L)'
;MAASRIDAAKEQVLKETKDKGIEFIRLWFTDILGQLKSFSITPEELEGALEEGMGFDGSSITGFQDIEESDMIAMPDPTTFCVLPWRAEQSVARMFC
;
A
#
# COMPACT_ATOMS: atom_id res chain seq x y z
N MET A 1 19.82 -9.37 9.58
CA MET A 1 20.07 -9.17 8.13
C MET A 1 18.80 -8.86 7.32
N ALA A 2 17.58 -9.24 7.74
CA ALA A 2 16.36 -8.91 7.00
C ALA A 2 15.93 -7.43 7.12
N ALA A 3 16.12 -6.82 8.31
CA ALA A 3 15.78 -5.41 8.56
C ALA A 3 16.45 -4.46 7.55
N SER A 4 17.75 -4.63 7.30
CA SER A 4 18.49 -3.79 6.34
C SER A 4 18.00 -3.87 4.90
N ARG A 5 17.31 -4.95 4.50
CA ARG A 5 16.74 -5.08 3.14
C ARG A 5 15.42 -4.33 3.02
N ILE A 6 14.58 -4.37 4.06
CA ILE A 6 13.31 -3.65 4.09
C ILE A 6 13.59 -2.14 4.14
N ASP A 7 14.53 -1.69 4.97
CA ASP A 7 14.88 -0.27 5.08
C ASP A 7 15.41 0.29 3.74
N ALA A 8 16.30 -0.45 3.07
CA ALA A 8 16.77 -0.08 1.74
C ALA A 8 15.65 -0.05 0.70
N ALA A 9 14.66 -0.95 0.81
CA ALA A 9 13.50 -0.96 -0.07
C ALA A 9 12.60 0.26 0.18
N LYS A 10 12.40 0.69 1.43
CA LYS A 10 11.63 1.90 1.76
C LYS A 10 12.25 3.14 1.10
N GLU A 11 13.56 3.32 1.26
CA GLU A 11 14.30 4.42 0.63
C GLU A 11 14.17 4.39 -0.90
N GLN A 12 14.27 3.20 -1.50
CA GLN A 12 14.11 3.03 -2.94
C GLN A 12 12.69 3.40 -3.40
N VAL A 13 11.65 2.99 -2.68
CA VAL A 13 10.26 3.29 -3.00
C VAL A 13 9.98 4.79 -2.95
N LEU A 14 10.44 5.48 -1.91
CA LEU A 14 10.31 6.93 -1.78
C LEU A 14 11.00 7.66 -2.94
N LYS A 15 12.22 7.23 -3.28
CA LYS A 15 12.97 7.78 -4.41
C LYS A 15 12.27 7.53 -5.75
N GLU A 16 11.86 6.29 -6.03
CA GLU A 16 11.19 5.94 -7.28
C GLU A 16 9.86 6.66 -7.46
N THR A 17 9.10 6.84 -6.36
CA THR A 17 7.84 7.58 -6.37
C THR A 17 8.05 9.01 -6.82
N LYS A 18 9.11 9.66 -6.31
CA LYS A 18 9.49 11.02 -6.71
C LYS A 18 10.04 11.10 -8.13
N ASP A 19 10.99 10.23 -8.48
CA ASP A 19 11.69 10.27 -9.77
C ASP A 19 10.75 10.00 -10.95
N LYS A 20 9.73 9.15 -10.74
CA LYS A 20 8.74 8.79 -11.76
C LYS A 20 7.47 9.66 -11.70
N GLY A 21 7.42 10.63 -10.79
CA GLY A 21 6.28 11.53 -10.61
C GLY A 21 4.99 10.78 -10.30
N ILE A 22 5.04 9.75 -9.45
CA ILE A 22 3.86 8.97 -9.04
C ILE A 22 2.89 9.88 -8.30
N GLU A 23 1.63 9.93 -8.75
CA GLU A 23 0.56 10.75 -8.16
C GLU A 23 -0.27 9.96 -7.15
N PHE A 24 -0.38 8.64 -7.34
CA PHE A 24 -1.16 7.76 -6.46
C PHE A 24 -0.47 6.41 -6.27
N ILE A 25 -0.52 5.90 -5.03
CA ILE A 25 -0.05 4.57 -4.69
C ILE A 25 -1.26 3.75 -4.24
N ARG A 26 -1.51 2.62 -4.91
CA ARG A 26 -2.56 1.68 -4.52
C ARG A 26 -2.01 0.64 -3.55
N LEU A 27 -2.62 0.54 -2.38
CA LEU A 27 -2.38 -0.51 -1.41
C LEU A 27 -3.33 -1.66 -1.72
N TRP A 28 -2.78 -2.82 -2.07
CA TRP A 28 -3.51 -4.01 -2.52
C TRP A 28 -3.48 -5.08 -1.44
N PHE A 29 -4.62 -5.69 -1.16
CA PHE A 29 -4.70 -6.82 -0.24
C PHE A 29 -5.84 -7.73 -0.67
N THR A 30 -5.88 -8.95 -0.15
CA THR A 30 -6.95 -9.91 -0.43
C THR A 30 -7.82 -10.11 0.79
N ASP A 31 -9.14 -10.17 0.58
CA ASP A 31 -10.04 -10.63 1.62
C ASP A 31 -9.94 -12.16 1.84
N ILE A 32 -10.66 -12.68 2.83
CA ILE A 32 -10.67 -14.12 3.15
C ILE A 32 -11.26 -15.00 2.03
N LEU A 33 -12.02 -14.40 1.10
CA LEU A 33 -12.59 -15.07 -0.06
C LEU A 33 -11.66 -14.97 -1.27
N GLY A 34 -10.47 -14.38 -1.11
CA GLY A 34 -9.47 -14.19 -2.15
C GLY A 34 -9.79 -13.05 -3.12
N GLN A 35 -10.76 -12.19 -2.81
CA GLN A 35 -11.04 -11.03 -3.65
C GLN A 35 -10.00 -9.94 -3.41
N LEU A 36 -9.44 -9.41 -4.49
CA LEU A 36 -8.56 -8.26 -4.44
C LEU A 36 -9.35 -7.02 -4.01
N LYS A 37 -8.91 -6.40 -2.91
CA LYS A 37 -9.36 -5.09 -2.44
C LYS A 37 -8.20 -4.11 -2.53
N SER A 38 -8.52 -2.82 -2.56
CA SER A 38 -7.50 -1.79 -2.55
C SER A 38 -8.05 -0.43 -2.19
N PHE A 39 -7.20 0.43 -1.65
CA PHE A 39 -7.41 1.87 -1.57
C PHE A 39 -6.16 2.60 -2.05
N SER A 40 -6.28 3.91 -2.25
CA SER A 40 -5.19 4.75 -2.74
C SER A 40 -4.71 5.69 -1.65
N ILE A 41 -3.40 5.94 -1.63
CA ILE A 41 -2.76 7.00 -0.86
C ILE A 41 -2.01 7.94 -1.80
N THR A 42 -1.72 9.13 -1.32
CA THR A 42 -0.88 10.13 -1.97
C THR A 42 0.60 9.92 -1.63
N PRO A 43 1.54 10.49 -2.42
CA PRO A 43 2.96 10.45 -2.09
C PRO A 43 3.31 11.10 -0.74
N GLU A 44 2.50 12.05 -0.29
CA GLU A 44 2.69 12.75 0.99
C GLU A 44 2.41 11.82 2.19
N GLU A 45 1.49 10.86 2.02
CA GLU A 45 1.13 9.87 3.03
C GLU A 45 2.05 8.63 3.01
N LEU A 46 2.85 8.46 1.94
CA LEU A 46 3.64 7.25 1.69
C LEU A 46 4.69 6.97 2.77
N GLU A 47 5.38 7.99 3.28
CA GLU A 47 6.40 7.82 4.31
C GLU A 47 5.80 7.29 5.61
N GLY A 48 4.73 7.92 6.10
CA GLY A 48 3.97 7.43 7.26
C GLY A 48 3.37 6.05 7.03
N ALA A 49 2.83 5.79 5.83
CA ALA A 49 2.30 4.48 5.47
C ALA A 49 3.36 3.36 5.55
N LEU A 50 4.62 3.64 5.21
CA LEU A 50 5.72 2.68 5.28
C LEU A 50 6.26 2.46 6.70
N GLU A 51 5.99 3.38 7.63
CA GLU A 51 6.43 3.30 9.02
C GLU A 51 5.35 2.73 9.95
N GLU A 52 4.14 3.27 9.86
CA GLU A 52 3.04 3.03 10.79
C GLU A 52 1.88 2.24 10.13
N GLY A 53 1.88 2.13 8.81
CA GLY A 53 0.77 1.57 8.04
C GLY A 53 -0.37 2.56 7.84
N MET A 54 -1.42 2.12 7.15
CA MET A 54 -2.60 2.94 6.86
C MET A 54 -3.86 2.31 7.45
N GLY A 55 -4.57 3.08 8.27
CA GLY A 55 -5.87 2.68 8.81
C GLY A 55 -6.93 2.55 7.71
N PHE A 56 -7.73 1.49 7.77
CA PHE A 56 -8.89 1.31 6.90
C PHE A 56 -10.03 0.59 7.64
N ASP A 57 -11.25 0.85 7.21
CA ASP A 57 -12.46 0.24 7.78
C ASP A 57 -12.67 -1.18 7.24
N GLY A 58 -12.40 -2.15 8.10
CA GLY A 58 -12.57 -3.58 7.88
C GLY A 58 -14.01 -4.04 7.79
N SER A 59 -14.98 -3.27 8.29
CA SER A 59 -16.40 -3.61 8.20
C SER A 59 -16.90 -3.65 6.76
N SER A 60 -16.22 -2.92 5.87
CA SER A 60 -16.48 -2.90 4.43
C SER A 60 -15.97 -4.16 3.69
N ILE A 61 -15.32 -5.10 4.39
CA ILE A 61 -14.80 -6.34 3.81
C ILE A 61 -15.58 -7.54 4.33
N THR A 62 -16.19 -8.26 3.39
CA THR A 62 -16.99 -9.44 3.70
C THR A 62 -16.15 -10.52 4.39
N GLY A 63 -16.49 -10.80 5.66
CA GLY A 63 -15.94 -11.91 6.42
C GLY A 63 -14.68 -11.62 7.24
N PHE A 64 -14.29 -10.35 7.39
CA PHE A 64 -13.08 -10.01 8.17
C PHE A 64 -13.31 -9.94 9.70
N GLN A 65 -14.50 -9.57 10.23
CA GLN A 65 -14.96 -9.71 11.64
C GLN A 65 -16.32 -8.98 11.87
N ASP A 66 -17.00 -9.20 13.01
CA ASP A 66 -18.23 -8.46 13.42
C ASP A 66 -17.92 -7.00 13.82
N ILE A 67 -18.96 -6.16 13.85
CA ILE A 67 -19.00 -4.67 13.91
C ILE A 67 -18.08 -3.99 14.97
N GLU A 68 -17.58 -4.69 15.98
CA GLU A 68 -17.01 -4.07 17.20
C GLU A 68 -15.49 -3.81 17.16
N GLU A 69 -14.73 -4.33 16.18
CA GLU A 69 -13.28 -4.05 16.00
C GLU A 69 -12.92 -3.88 14.52
N SER A 70 -13.52 -2.91 13.83
CA SER A 70 -13.37 -2.75 12.38
C SER A 70 -12.13 -1.96 11.94
N ASP A 71 -11.41 -1.30 12.85
CA ASP A 71 -10.23 -0.52 12.48
C ASP A 71 -9.03 -1.43 12.25
N MET A 72 -8.63 -1.57 10.99
CA MET A 72 -7.49 -2.38 10.57
C MET A 72 -6.36 -1.53 10.01
N ILE A 73 -5.13 -2.03 10.10
CA ILE A 73 -3.95 -1.38 9.54
C ILE A 73 -3.47 -2.18 8.33
N ALA A 74 -3.40 -1.55 7.17
CA ALA A 74 -2.72 -2.07 5.99
C ALA A 74 -1.24 -1.67 6.06
N MET A 75 -0.34 -2.65 6.19
CA MET A 75 1.10 -2.43 6.25
C MET A 75 1.72 -2.70 4.87
N PRO A 76 2.13 -1.68 4.10
CA PRO A 76 2.69 -1.88 2.77
C PRO A 76 4.02 -2.63 2.82
N ASP A 77 4.18 -3.65 1.98
CA ASP A 77 5.47 -4.30 1.74
C ASP A 77 6.24 -3.55 0.63
N PRO A 78 7.29 -2.77 0.97
CA PRO A 78 8.05 -1.99 -0.01
C PRO A 78 8.76 -2.87 -1.05
N THR A 79 9.00 -4.15 -0.76
CA THR A 79 9.63 -5.07 -1.72
C THR A 79 8.71 -5.46 -2.88
N THR A 80 7.41 -5.16 -2.76
CA THR A 80 6.40 -5.48 -3.77
C THR A 80 6.04 -4.30 -4.69
N PHE A 81 6.71 -3.16 -4.50
CA PHE A 81 6.44 -1.93 -5.25
C PHE A 81 6.53 -2.12 -6.75
N CYS A 82 5.51 -1.67 -7.47
CA CYS A 82 5.44 -1.79 -8.91
C CYS A 82 4.66 -0.63 -9.52
N VAL A 83 5.24 0.02 -10.53
CA VAL A 83 4.55 1.02 -11.34
C VAL A 83 3.58 0.33 -12.27
N LEU A 84 2.33 0.80 -12.35
CA LEU A 84 1.30 0.22 -13.19
C LEU A 84 1.45 0.71 -14.65
N PRO A 85 1.84 -0.14 -15.60
CA PRO A 85 2.23 0.29 -16.94
C PRO A 85 1.07 0.78 -17.82
N TRP A 86 -0.18 0.42 -17.51
CA TRP A 86 -1.36 0.79 -18.30
C TRP A 86 -2.04 2.10 -17.85
N ARG A 87 -1.46 2.83 -16.89
CA ARG A 87 -1.92 4.14 -16.43
C ARG A 87 -0.95 5.23 -16.89
N ALA A 88 -0.63 5.29 -18.18
CA ALA A 88 0.43 6.16 -18.69
C ALA A 88 0.16 7.67 -18.50
N GLU A 89 -1.10 8.10 -18.43
CA GLU A 89 -1.48 9.50 -18.20
C GLU A 89 -1.51 9.91 -16.72
N GLN A 90 -1.58 8.94 -15.80
CA GLN A 90 -1.60 9.15 -14.36
C GLN A 90 -0.58 8.20 -13.75
N SER A 91 0.55 8.72 -13.28
CA SER A 91 1.62 7.88 -12.74
C SER A 91 1.15 7.17 -11.47
N VAL A 92 0.66 5.93 -11.59
CA VAL A 92 0.15 5.13 -10.47
C VAL A 92 1.10 3.97 -10.17
N ALA A 93 1.42 3.78 -8.90
CA ALA A 93 2.13 2.60 -8.41
C ALA A 93 1.23 1.73 -7.52
N ARG A 94 1.68 0.52 -7.22
CA ARG A 94 1.04 -0.38 -6.25
C ARG A 94 2.04 -0.97 -5.27
N MET A 95 1.55 -1.36 -4.10
CA MET A 95 2.20 -2.25 -3.15
C MET A 95 1.16 -3.21 -2.58
N PHE A 96 1.61 -4.42 -2.21
CA PHE A 96 0.78 -5.33 -1.42
C PHE A 96 0.87 -4.98 0.07
N CYS A 97 -0.22 -5.26 0.77
CA CYS A 97 -0.36 -5.19 2.22
C CYS A 97 -0.78 -6.57 2.74
#